data_AF-A0A7K1BTZ8-F1
#
_entry.id   AF-A0A7K1BTZ8-F1
#
_cell.length_a   1.000
_cell.length_b   1.000
_cell.length_c   1.000
_cell.angle_alpha   90.00
_cell.angle_beta   90.00
_cell.angle_gamma   90.00
#
_symmetry.space_group_name_H-M   'P 1'
#
loop_
_entity.id
_entity.type
_entity.pdbx_description
1 polymer ?
#
loop_
_entity_poly.entity_id
_entity_poly.type
_entity_poly.pdbx_seq_one_letter_code
_entity_poly.pdbx_strand_id
1 'polypeptide(L)'
;MDWRNQFFDSLSSKTTESFELDQRLEVLLTDYLVSVRAGRYLAKTHHMGANLAMNSSADDADDIDWSGVTHPGSIIWSALLHQLFAFPESAVRFKSGAYAAYRTSASIAGFFGGSHRAKWHITTTAGTFAAATACNALRQATPEQSLSSLLHVAANMGGIAVADRRTGAAIFNRGAAVTLGIIASEAALSGIPHATNVWDGDRGLVELFSLSNDPELATIRDGISTAGLRLFPCNGFVQSAYMAIADCREKLDGELLSMRVGLTQAMLPFLDGSVGGDYWSAHQTAAKAWNQADITNNLPLIEIVGGDIPLGGAEVEVKTTAGEIKTVIDRAPGSNLFAENEKQWRIEKHQRLIGQAESAQAEKFAQELLAGQCNLAALKSFIS
;
A
#
# COMPACT_ATOMS: atom_id res chain seq x y z
N MET A 1 29.45 -16.52 3.91
CA MET A 1 28.03 -16.51 3.51
C MET A 1 27.79 -15.15 2.85
N ASP A 2 27.18 -15.13 1.68
CA ASP A 2 26.76 -13.88 1.03
C ASP A 2 25.87 -13.08 2.00
N TRP A 3 26.16 -11.78 2.16
CA TRP A 3 25.43 -10.90 3.08
C TRP A 3 23.95 -10.79 2.71
N ARG A 4 23.58 -11.05 1.45
CA ARG A 4 22.17 -11.12 1.01
C ARG A 4 21.45 -12.32 1.60
N ASN A 5 22.10 -13.48 1.66
CA ASN A 5 21.51 -14.65 2.31
C ASN A 5 21.35 -14.41 3.82
N GLN A 6 22.34 -13.76 4.46
CA GLN A 6 22.21 -13.37 5.88
C GLN A 6 21.08 -12.36 6.11
N PHE A 7 20.90 -11.40 5.21
CA PHE A 7 19.78 -10.47 5.24
C PHE A 7 18.45 -11.22 5.13
N PHE A 8 18.34 -12.18 4.21
CA PHE A 8 17.14 -13.01 4.03
C PHE A 8 16.84 -13.89 5.23
N ASP A 9 17.86 -14.54 5.79
CA ASP A 9 17.73 -15.31 7.04
C ASP A 9 17.22 -14.42 8.17
N SER A 10 17.72 -13.19 8.26
CA SER A 10 17.28 -12.24 9.28
C SER A 10 15.81 -11.82 9.12
N LEU A 11 15.19 -11.92 7.93
CA LEU A 11 13.75 -11.67 7.75
C LEU A 11 12.87 -12.68 8.51
N SER A 12 13.40 -13.88 8.79
CA SER A 12 12.72 -14.90 9.61
C SER A 12 12.86 -14.67 11.13
N SER A 13 13.70 -13.73 11.57
CA SER A 13 13.89 -13.45 12.99
C SER A 13 12.63 -12.91 13.65
N LYS A 14 12.49 -13.14 14.96
CA LYS A 14 11.35 -12.66 15.74
C LYS A 14 11.17 -11.15 15.61
N THR A 15 9.97 -10.71 15.23
CA THR A 15 9.61 -9.29 15.18
C THR A 15 9.29 -8.78 16.59
N THR A 16 9.66 -7.53 16.87
CA THR A 16 9.30 -6.87 18.13
C THR A 16 7.86 -6.38 18.05
N GLU A 17 6.97 -7.01 18.80
CA GLU A 17 5.58 -6.57 18.96
C GLU A 17 5.49 -5.48 20.02
N SER A 18 4.60 -4.51 19.83
CA SER A 18 4.34 -3.47 20.82
C SER A 18 2.87 -3.06 20.80
N PHE A 19 2.40 -2.47 21.90
CA PHE A 19 1.03 -1.97 21.99
C PHE A 19 0.74 -0.90 20.92
N GLU A 20 1.68 -0.01 20.65
CA GLU A 20 1.52 1.03 19.62
C GLU A 20 1.37 0.41 18.22
N LEU A 21 2.20 -0.58 17.89
CA LEU A 21 2.12 -1.26 16.60
C LEU A 21 0.84 -2.12 16.46
N ASP A 22 0.34 -2.70 17.57
CA ASP A 22 -0.94 -3.39 17.59
C ASP A 22 -2.09 -2.45 17.21
N GLN A 23 -2.10 -1.23 17.78
CA GLN A 23 -3.11 -0.21 17.45
C GLN A 23 -3.01 0.22 15.98
N ARG A 24 -1.79 0.33 15.42
CA ARG A 24 -1.61 0.65 13.99
C ARG A 24 -2.10 -0.48 13.11
N LEU A 25 -1.83 -1.73 13.44
CA LEU A 25 -2.32 -2.89 12.69
C LEU A 25 -3.83 -2.95 12.66
N GLU A 26 -4.52 -2.59 13.74
CA GLU A 26 -5.98 -2.53 13.77
C GLU A 26 -6.52 -1.53 12.73
N VAL A 27 -5.93 -0.34 12.68
CA VAL A 27 -6.29 0.69 11.69
C VAL A 27 -6.01 0.23 10.26
N LEU A 28 -4.83 -0.36 10.00
CA LEU A 28 -4.43 -0.84 8.69
C LEU A 28 -5.29 -2.02 8.21
N LEU A 29 -5.62 -2.95 9.10
CA LEU A 29 -6.49 -4.08 8.80
C LEU A 29 -7.93 -3.62 8.54
N THR A 30 -8.44 -2.69 9.35
CA THR A 30 -9.76 -2.09 9.13
C THR A 30 -9.83 -1.44 7.75
N ASP A 31 -8.83 -0.64 7.39
CA ASP A 31 -8.77 0.03 6.09
C ASP A 31 -8.72 -0.94 4.91
N TYR A 32 -7.96 -2.03 5.06
CA TYR A 32 -7.92 -3.10 4.09
C TYR A 32 -9.30 -3.80 3.93
N LEU A 33 -9.97 -4.15 5.04
CA LEU A 33 -11.28 -4.79 4.99
C LEU A 33 -12.32 -3.88 4.32
N VAL A 34 -12.27 -2.58 4.60
CA VAL A 34 -13.09 -1.56 3.94
C VAL A 34 -12.81 -1.53 2.44
N SER A 35 -11.54 -1.49 2.05
CA SER A 35 -11.15 -1.42 0.63
C SER A 35 -11.53 -2.69 -0.14
N VAL A 36 -11.36 -3.89 0.45
CA VAL A 36 -11.86 -5.15 -0.14
C VAL A 36 -13.36 -5.10 -0.33
N ARG A 37 -14.10 -4.65 0.69
CA ARG A 37 -15.56 -4.55 0.63
C ARG A 37 -16.00 -3.59 -0.46
N ALA A 38 -15.38 -2.42 -0.58
CA ALA A 38 -15.67 -1.44 -1.64
C ALA A 38 -15.43 -2.03 -3.04
N GLY A 39 -14.28 -2.70 -3.24
CA GLY A 39 -13.89 -3.28 -4.52
C GLY A 39 -14.44 -4.66 -4.85
N ARG A 40 -15.33 -5.23 -4.02
CA ARG A 40 -15.81 -6.64 -4.10
C ARG A 40 -16.34 -7.10 -5.46
N TYR A 41 -16.74 -6.16 -6.30
CA TYR A 41 -17.32 -6.43 -7.62
C TYR A 41 -16.29 -6.66 -8.73
N LEU A 42 -15.02 -6.34 -8.50
CA LEU A 42 -14.00 -6.29 -9.54
C LEU A 42 -13.50 -7.69 -9.95
N ALA A 43 -12.92 -8.44 -9.01
CA ALA A 43 -12.24 -9.70 -9.32
C ALA A 43 -13.07 -10.93 -8.95
N LYS A 44 -13.24 -11.84 -9.93
CA LYS A 44 -13.97 -13.11 -9.78
C LYS A 44 -13.14 -14.30 -10.27
N THR A 45 -11.88 -14.39 -9.84
CA THR A 45 -11.03 -15.55 -10.12
C THR A 45 -11.36 -16.69 -9.15
N HIS A 46 -10.87 -17.90 -9.43
CA HIS A 46 -11.01 -19.02 -8.49
C HIS A 46 -10.06 -18.94 -7.27
N HIS A 47 -9.10 -18.01 -7.28
CA HIS A 47 -8.10 -17.88 -6.23
C HIS A 47 -8.46 -16.77 -5.25
N MET A 48 -8.90 -17.13 -4.04
CA MET A 48 -9.37 -16.17 -3.03
C MET A 48 -8.35 -15.09 -2.69
N GLY A 49 -7.10 -15.45 -2.44
CA GLY A 49 -6.05 -14.46 -2.12
C GLY A 49 -5.86 -13.43 -3.25
N ALA A 50 -5.98 -13.85 -4.51
CA ALA A 50 -5.87 -12.96 -5.65
C ALA A 50 -7.07 -12.03 -5.74
N ASN A 51 -8.29 -12.54 -5.52
CA ASN A 51 -9.50 -11.71 -5.50
C ASN A 51 -9.44 -10.64 -4.41
N LEU A 52 -9.06 -11.03 -3.19
CA LEU A 52 -8.93 -10.09 -2.07
C LEU A 52 -7.91 -8.98 -2.39
N ALA A 53 -6.76 -9.33 -2.97
CA ALA A 53 -5.72 -8.37 -3.30
C ALA A 53 -6.19 -7.40 -4.37
N MET A 54 -6.79 -7.93 -5.45
CA MET A 54 -7.32 -7.12 -6.54
C MET A 54 -8.44 -6.18 -6.05
N ASN A 55 -9.39 -6.70 -5.28
CA ASN A 55 -10.51 -5.92 -4.75
C ASN A 55 -10.03 -4.82 -3.78
N SER A 56 -9.08 -5.11 -2.88
CA SER A 56 -8.54 -4.10 -1.97
C SER A 56 -7.84 -2.94 -2.68
N SER A 57 -7.24 -3.21 -3.84
CA SER A 57 -6.50 -2.21 -4.62
C SER A 57 -7.32 -1.52 -5.71
N ALA A 58 -8.60 -1.90 -5.87
CA ALA A 58 -9.43 -1.50 -7.00
C ALA A 58 -9.55 0.01 -7.17
N ASP A 59 -9.77 0.72 -6.06
CA ASP A 59 -10.01 2.16 -6.04
C ASP A 59 -8.73 2.98 -5.76
N ASP A 60 -7.56 2.31 -5.67
CA ASP A 60 -6.27 2.92 -5.30
C ASP A 60 -6.35 3.73 -3.99
N ALA A 61 -7.23 3.26 -3.09
CA ALA A 61 -7.57 3.89 -1.82
C ALA A 61 -6.98 3.18 -0.61
N ASP A 62 -6.20 2.12 -0.82
CA ASP A 62 -5.61 1.31 0.25
C ASP A 62 -4.40 2.00 0.90
N ASP A 63 -3.71 1.27 1.78
CA ASP A 63 -2.59 1.78 2.57
C ASP A 63 -1.37 2.14 1.70
N ILE A 64 -0.47 2.95 2.27
CA ILE A 64 0.77 3.38 1.60
C ILE A 64 1.89 3.49 2.64
N ASP A 65 3.03 2.86 2.37
CA ASP A 65 4.29 3.17 3.04
C ASP A 65 5.07 4.15 2.15
N TRP A 66 5.18 5.40 2.60
CA TRP A 66 5.86 6.47 1.86
C TRP A 66 7.37 6.26 1.74
N SER A 67 8.01 5.52 2.66
CA SER A 67 9.44 5.21 2.58
C SER A 67 9.73 4.23 1.43
N GLY A 68 8.85 3.24 1.25
CA GLY A 68 8.91 2.23 0.20
C GLY A 68 8.17 2.60 -1.09
N VAL A 69 7.29 3.60 -1.04
CA VAL A 69 6.22 3.83 -2.04
C VAL A 69 5.55 2.49 -2.40
N THR A 70 5.22 1.73 -1.35
CA THR A 70 4.62 0.40 -1.43
C THR A 70 3.24 0.40 -0.80
N HIS A 71 2.36 -0.48 -1.28
CA HIS A 71 1.03 -0.72 -0.71
C HIS A 71 0.97 -2.09 -0.05
N PRO A 72 1.56 -2.25 1.15
CA PRO A 72 1.82 -3.56 1.74
C PRO A 72 0.54 -4.30 2.14
N GLY A 73 -0.47 -3.61 2.66
CA GLY A 73 -1.68 -4.22 3.21
C GLY A 73 -2.46 -5.03 2.19
N SER A 74 -2.61 -4.53 0.97
CA SER A 74 -3.30 -5.23 -0.12
C SER A 74 -2.75 -6.64 -0.43
N ILE A 75 -1.47 -6.89 -0.16
CA ILE A 75 -0.83 -8.18 -0.39
C ILE A 75 -0.77 -9.00 0.90
N ILE A 76 -0.33 -8.37 2.00
CA ILE A 76 -0.13 -9.04 3.29
C ILE A 76 -1.44 -9.61 3.82
N TRP A 77 -2.47 -8.78 3.92
CA TRP A 77 -3.75 -9.19 4.50
C TRP A 77 -4.47 -10.20 3.62
N SER A 78 -4.33 -10.09 2.29
CA SER A 78 -4.87 -11.06 1.35
C SER A 78 -4.24 -12.44 1.49
N ALA A 79 -2.91 -12.50 1.63
CA ALA A 79 -2.20 -13.76 1.88
C ALA A 79 -2.58 -14.37 3.24
N LEU A 80 -2.60 -13.55 4.30
CA LEU A 80 -2.98 -13.99 5.65
C LEU A 80 -4.41 -14.52 5.70
N LEU A 81 -5.39 -13.80 5.14
CA LEU A 81 -6.79 -14.24 5.15
C LEU A 81 -6.99 -15.50 4.31
N HIS A 82 -6.35 -15.61 3.15
CA HIS A 82 -6.39 -16.83 2.35
C HIS A 82 -5.94 -18.04 3.15
N GLN A 83 -4.77 -17.96 3.79
CA GLN A 83 -4.24 -19.02 4.63
C GLN A 83 -5.10 -19.28 5.86
N LEU A 84 -5.60 -18.23 6.51
CA LEU A 84 -6.44 -18.36 7.70
C LEU A 84 -7.76 -19.10 7.39
N PHE A 85 -8.38 -18.85 6.24
CA PHE A 85 -9.59 -19.59 5.86
C PHE A 85 -9.32 -21.05 5.49
N ALA A 86 -8.13 -21.35 4.96
CA ALA A 86 -7.70 -22.72 4.69
C ALA A 86 -7.30 -23.45 5.99
N PHE A 87 -6.74 -22.73 6.96
CA PHE A 87 -6.20 -23.23 8.22
C PHE A 87 -6.68 -22.40 9.44
N PRO A 88 -7.97 -22.48 9.81
CA PRO A 88 -8.56 -21.71 10.90
C PRO A 88 -7.84 -21.84 12.25
N GLU A 89 -7.23 -22.99 12.51
CA GLU A 89 -6.45 -23.27 13.72
C GLU A 89 -5.23 -22.35 13.88
N SER A 90 -4.81 -21.66 12.82
CA SER A 90 -3.69 -20.73 12.81
C SER A 90 -4.07 -19.30 13.24
N ALA A 91 -5.33 -19.04 13.61
CA ALA A 91 -5.83 -17.71 14.00
C ALA A 91 -4.96 -17.01 15.06
N VAL A 92 -4.46 -17.76 16.05
CA VAL A 92 -3.59 -17.23 17.12
C VAL A 92 -2.27 -16.65 16.61
N ARG A 93 -1.88 -16.94 15.36
CA ARG A 93 -0.66 -16.45 14.71
C ARG A 93 -0.93 -15.35 13.68
N PHE A 94 -2.18 -14.95 13.48
CA PHE A 94 -2.55 -13.96 12.46
C PHE A 94 -1.83 -12.63 12.67
N LYS A 95 -1.84 -12.13 13.92
CA LYS A 95 -1.17 -10.88 14.28
C LYS A 95 0.33 -10.96 14.07
N SER A 96 1.02 -11.98 14.61
CA SER A 96 2.47 -12.13 14.45
C SER A 96 2.88 -12.36 12.98
N GLY A 97 2.03 -13.00 12.18
CA GLY A 97 2.19 -13.10 10.73
C GLY A 97 2.13 -11.75 10.03
N ALA A 98 1.23 -10.85 10.44
CA ALA A 98 1.19 -9.48 9.95
C ALA A 98 2.49 -8.73 10.28
N TYR A 99 2.95 -8.79 11.53
CA TYR A 99 4.23 -8.20 11.94
C TYR A 99 5.41 -8.66 11.07
N ALA A 100 5.57 -9.97 10.88
CA ALA A 100 6.65 -10.51 10.05
C ALA A 100 6.55 -10.07 8.58
N ALA A 101 5.33 -10.01 8.05
CA ALA A 101 5.09 -9.66 6.66
C ALA A 101 5.29 -8.16 6.37
N TYR A 102 4.85 -7.24 7.24
CA TYR A 102 5.11 -5.80 7.10
C TYR A 102 6.61 -5.51 7.18
N ARG A 103 7.28 -6.12 8.17
CA ARG A 103 8.74 -6.08 8.31
C ARG A 103 9.44 -6.52 7.04
N THR A 104 8.99 -7.65 6.46
CA THR A 104 9.57 -8.18 5.23
C THR A 104 9.34 -7.25 4.04
N SER A 105 8.12 -6.76 3.87
CA SER A 105 7.76 -5.84 2.78
C SER A 105 8.67 -4.60 2.80
N ALA A 106 8.75 -3.91 3.94
CA ALA A 106 9.55 -2.69 4.08
C ALA A 106 11.06 -2.97 3.94
N SER A 107 11.54 -4.08 4.51
CA SER A 107 12.96 -4.45 4.43
C SER A 107 13.37 -4.75 2.98
N ILE A 108 12.59 -5.56 2.26
CA ILE A 108 12.86 -5.89 0.85
C ILE A 108 12.70 -4.64 -0.04
N ALA A 109 11.69 -3.81 0.20
CA ALA A 109 11.49 -2.59 -0.59
C ALA A 109 12.68 -1.64 -0.51
N GLY A 110 13.28 -1.50 0.68
CA GLY A 110 14.50 -0.74 0.86
C GLY A 110 15.74 -1.43 0.28
N PHE A 111 15.86 -2.75 0.41
CA PHE A 111 16.95 -3.54 -0.19
C PHE A 111 16.98 -3.42 -1.72
N PHE A 112 15.82 -3.45 -2.37
CA PHE A 112 15.74 -3.27 -3.82
C PHE A 112 16.00 -1.83 -4.27
N GLY A 113 15.62 -0.85 -3.45
CA GLY A 113 16.00 0.55 -3.64
C GLY A 113 15.39 1.23 -4.86
N GLY A 114 15.87 2.45 -5.14
CA GLY A 114 15.31 3.34 -6.16
C GLY A 114 15.54 2.86 -7.60
N SER A 115 16.70 2.26 -7.89
CA SER A 115 17.04 1.75 -9.24
C SER A 115 16.08 0.65 -9.69
N HIS A 116 15.72 -0.25 -8.79
CA HIS A 116 14.73 -1.29 -9.04
C HIS A 116 13.33 -0.69 -9.23
N ARG A 117 12.90 0.21 -8.32
CA ARG A 117 11.58 0.85 -8.34
C ARG A 117 11.30 1.64 -9.62
N ALA A 118 12.33 2.15 -10.29
CA ALA A 118 12.22 2.82 -11.57
C ALA A 118 11.77 1.88 -12.71
N LYS A 119 12.02 0.57 -12.58
CA LYS A 119 11.76 -0.44 -13.64
C LYS A 119 10.68 -1.45 -13.27
N TRP A 120 10.53 -1.72 -11.97
CA TRP A 120 9.65 -2.75 -11.44
C TRP A 120 8.63 -2.18 -10.46
N HIS A 121 7.48 -2.83 -10.39
CA HIS A 121 6.44 -2.44 -9.45
C HIS A 121 6.81 -2.93 -8.04
N ILE A 122 7.45 -2.05 -7.25
CA ILE A 122 8.03 -2.39 -5.94
C ILE A 122 7.04 -3.01 -4.96
N THR A 123 5.77 -2.56 -4.95
CA THR A 123 4.69 -3.18 -4.16
C THR A 123 4.57 -4.67 -4.47
N THR A 124 4.71 -5.05 -5.73
CA THR A 124 4.57 -6.43 -6.17
C THR A 124 5.82 -7.25 -5.87
N THR A 125 7.00 -6.74 -6.20
CA THR A 125 8.24 -7.49 -5.98
C THR A 125 8.50 -7.69 -4.49
N ALA A 126 8.52 -6.62 -3.69
CA ALA A 126 8.65 -6.72 -2.24
C ALA A 126 7.46 -7.42 -1.57
N GLY A 127 6.24 -7.15 -2.04
CA GLY A 127 5.03 -7.77 -1.52
C GLY A 127 4.97 -9.28 -1.72
N THR A 128 5.55 -9.82 -2.79
CA THR A 128 5.59 -11.29 -3.00
C THR A 128 6.35 -11.99 -1.86
N PHE A 129 7.46 -11.40 -1.39
CA PHE A 129 8.17 -11.93 -0.20
C PHE A 129 7.35 -11.79 1.07
N ALA A 130 6.64 -10.68 1.21
CA ALA A 130 5.75 -10.44 2.35
C ALA A 130 4.60 -11.46 2.38
N ALA A 131 4.01 -11.80 1.22
CA ALA A 131 2.98 -12.83 1.09
C ALA A 131 3.51 -14.22 1.49
N ALA A 132 4.69 -14.61 1.01
CA ALA A 132 5.31 -15.88 1.43
C ALA A 132 5.60 -15.89 2.93
N THR A 133 6.13 -14.78 3.48
CA THR A 133 6.42 -14.65 4.92
C THR A 133 5.16 -14.74 5.77
N ALA A 134 4.07 -14.09 5.37
CA ALA A 134 2.77 -14.18 6.01
C ALA A 134 2.29 -15.64 6.09
N CYS A 135 2.40 -16.37 4.98
CA CYS A 135 2.01 -17.78 4.91
C CYS A 135 2.90 -18.66 5.80
N ASN A 136 4.22 -18.48 5.74
CA ASN A 136 5.18 -19.20 6.57
C ASN A 136 4.92 -19.02 8.06
N ALA A 137 4.63 -17.79 8.48
CA ALA A 137 4.36 -17.49 9.89
C ALA A 137 3.09 -18.19 10.40
N LEU A 138 2.00 -18.18 9.62
CA LEU A 138 0.77 -18.91 9.96
C LEU A 138 1.00 -20.43 10.04
N ARG A 139 1.76 -20.96 9.08
CA ARG A 139 2.06 -22.39 8.93
C ARG A 139 3.22 -22.90 9.79
N GLN A 140 3.87 -22.01 10.56
CA GLN A 140 5.05 -22.32 11.38
C GLN A 140 6.18 -22.99 10.59
N ALA A 141 6.49 -22.45 9.41
CA ALA A 141 7.64 -22.90 8.64
C ALA A 141 8.93 -22.84 9.48
N THR A 142 9.78 -23.86 9.37
CA THR A 142 11.13 -23.80 9.96
C THR A 142 11.96 -22.67 9.31
N PRO A 143 13.09 -22.25 9.88
CA PRO A 143 13.98 -21.28 9.24
C PRO A 143 14.40 -21.72 7.82
N GLU A 144 14.69 -23.01 7.62
CA GLU A 144 15.08 -23.58 6.33
C GLU A 144 13.93 -23.54 5.31
N GLN A 145 12.70 -23.87 5.75
CA GLN A 145 11.52 -23.76 4.91
C GLN A 145 11.21 -22.30 4.57
N SER A 146 11.39 -21.40 5.54
CA SER A 146 11.19 -19.96 5.35
C SER A 146 12.17 -19.42 4.31
N LEU A 147 13.48 -19.68 4.46
CA LEU A 147 14.49 -19.31 3.46
C LEU A 147 14.17 -19.90 2.09
N SER A 148 13.84 -21.20 2.02
CA SER A 148 13.47 -21.89 0.79
C SER A 148 12.32 -21.19 0.05
N SER A 149 11.26 -20.79 0.78
CA SER A 149 10.14 -20.06 0.18
C SER A 149 10.54 -18.69 -0.35
N LEU A 150 11.43 -17.95 0.34
CA LEU A 150 11.89 -16.66 -0.11
C LEU A 150 12.77 -16.80 -1.36
N LEU A 151 13.55 -17.88 -1.47
CA LEU A 151 14.33 -18.17 -2.68
C LEU A 151 13.44 -18.59 -3.86
N HIS A 152 12.35 -19.32 -3.61
CA HIS A 152 11.31 -19.57 -4.62
C HIS A 152 10.68 -18.27 -5.12
N VAL A 153 10.35 -17.35 -4.21
CA VAL A 153 9.85 -16.02 -4.57
C VAL A 153 10.89 -15.24 -5.36
N ALA A 154 12.15 -15.18 -4.90
CA ALA A 154 13.21 -14.42 -5.53
C ALA A 154 13.39 -14.79 -7.00
N ALA A 155 13.36 -16.09 -7.30
CA ALA A 155 13.53 -16.60 -8.67
C ALA A 155 12.33 -16.32 -9.60
N ASN A 156 11.13 -16.06 -9.07
CA ASN A 156 9.88 -16.04 -9.86
C ASN A 156 9.09 -14.72 -9.76
N MET A 157 9.44 -13.83 -8.83
CA MET A 157 8.77 -12.54 -8.69
C MET A 157 8.89 -11.71 -9.98
N GLY A 158 7.91 -10.86 -10.22
CA GLY A 158 7.86 -10.00 -11.41
C GLY A 158 6.86 -8.87 -11.24
N GLY A 159 6.49 -8.23 -12.34
CA GLY A 159 5.56 -7.10 -12.35
C GLY A 159 6.24 -5.83 -12.85
N ILE A 160 6.07 -5.54 -14.14
CA ILE A 160 6.68 -4.38 -14.79
C ILE A 160 6.10 -3.07 -14.24
N ALA A 161 6.97 -2.08 -14.00
CA ALA A 161 6.55 -0.75 -13.57
C ALA A 161 5.76 0.01 -14.64
N VAL A 162 6.02 -0.25 -15.91
CA VAL A 162 5.71 0.68 -17.02
C VAL A 162 4.53 0.24 -17.89
N ALA A 163 3.97 -0.96 -17.71
CA ALA A 163 2.66 -1.23 -18.29
C ALA A 163 1.63 -0.45 -17.50
N ASP A 164 1.26 0.71 -18.04
CA ASP A 164 0.10 1.51 -17.69
C ASP A 164 -0.43 1.26 -16.27
N ARG A 165 0.35 1.73 -15.27
CA ARG A 165 0.03 1.56 -13.84
C ARG A 165 -1.40 2.01 -13.50
N ARG A 166 -1.99 2.81 -14.38
CA ARG A 166 -3.25 3.53 -14.20
C ARG A 166 -4.43 2.89 -14.94
N THR A 167 -4.23 1.81 -15.69
CA THR A 167 -5.30 1.03 -16.33
C THR A 167 -5.42 -0.40 -15.81
N GLY A 168 -4.93 -0.65 -14.59
CA GLY A 168 -5.22 -1.88 -13.84
C GLY A 168 -4.10 -2.91 -13.78
N ALA A 169 -2.95 -2.67 -14.44
CA ALA A 169 -1.77 -3.52 -14.29
C ALA A 169 -1.34 -3.66 -12.81
N ALA A 170 -1.43 -2.57 -12.04
CA ALA A 170 -1.13 -2.58 -10.60
C ALA A 170 -2.05 -3.53 -9.80
N ILE A 171 -3.32 -3.64 -10.19
CA ILE A 171 -4.32 -4.50 -9.56
C ILE A 171 -3.97 -5.97 -9.80
N PHE A 172 -3.74 -6.35 -11.07
CA PHE A 172 -3.37 -7.72 -11.41
C PHE A 172 -2.03 -8.12 -10.75
N ASN A 173 -1.04 -7.24 -10.78
CA ASN A 173 0.28 -7.51 -10.21
C ASN A 173 0.18 -7.88 -8.71
N ARG A 174 -0.70 -7.23 -7.95
CA ARG A 174 -0.90 -7.58 -6.51
C ARG A 174 -1.53 -8.96 -6.34
N GLY A 175 -2.53 -9.30 -7.16
CA GLY A 175 -3.11 -10.64 -7.16
C GLY A 175 -2.11 -11.74 -7.53
N ALA A 176 -1.26 -11.47 -8.53
CA ALA A 176 -0.16 -12.36 -8.92
C ALA A 176 0.88 -12.52 -7.80
N ALA A 177 1.28 -11.44 -7.13
CA ALA A 177 2.19 -11.48 -5.98
C ALA A 177 1.65 -12.34 -4.83
N VAL A 178 0.37 -12.16 -4.46
CA VAL A 178 -0.26 -12.96 -3.41
C VAL A 178 -0.27 -14.44 -3.78
N THR A 179 -0.65 -14.76 -5.02
CA THR A 179 -0.70 -16.14 -5.52
C THR A 179 0.68 -16.80 -5.49
N LEU A 180 1.69 -16.11 -6.01
CA LEU A 180 3.07 -16.62 -6.02
C LEU A 180 3.63 -16.80 -4.60
N GLY A 181 3.39 -15.85 -3.69
CA GLY A 181 3.84 -15.97 -2.30
C GLY A 181 3.23 -17.16 -1.57
N ILE A 182 1.93 -17.43 -1.79
CA ILE A 182 1.24 -18.59 -1.23
C ILE A 182 1.85 -19.89 -1.78
N ILE A 183 1.97 -20.02 -3.10
CA ILE A 183 2.53 -21.21 -3.75
C ILE A 183 3.98 -21.44 -3.33
N ALA A 184 4.79 -20.38 -3.19
CA ALA A 184 6.18 -20.49 -2.75
C ALA A 184 6.30 -21.01 -1.31
N SER A 185 5.40 -20.57 -0.41
CA SER A 185 5.31 -21.10 0.95
C SER A 185 4.92 -22.58 0.95
N GLU A 186 3.87 -22.95 0.21
CA GLU A 186 3.41 -24.34 0.11
C GLU A 186 4.47 -25.28 -0.50
N ALA A 187 5.16 -24.83 -1.54
CA ALA A 187 6.26 -25.55 -2.16
C ALA A 187 7.40 -25.81 -1.17
N ALA A 188 7.80 -24.80 -0.40
CA ALA A 188 8.85 -24.93 0.60
C ALA A 188 8.44 -25.84 1.76
N LEU A 189 7.22 -25.72 2.26
CA LEU A 189 6.67 -26.61 3.29
C LEU A 189 6.61 -28.07 2.83
N SER A 190 6.38 -28.29 1.53
CA SER A 190 6.38 -29.60 0.88
C SER A 190 7.79 -30.13 0.56
N GLY A 191 8.84 -29.37 0.85
CA GLY A 191 10.23 -29.77 0.60
C GLY A 191 10.66 -29.69 -0.87
N ILE A 192 9.96 -28.92 -1.71
CA ILE A 192 10.37 -28.71 -3.10
C ILE A 192 11.70 -27.92 -3.14
N PRO A 193 12.73 -28.42 -3.85
CA PRO A 193 14.02 -27.74 -3.97
C PRO A 193 13.92 -26.35 -4.62
N HIS A 194 14.63 -25.36 -4.09
CA HIS A 194 14.71 -23.99 -4.63
C HIS A 194 15.98 -23.79 -5.48
N ALA A 195 15.97 -22.72 -6.29
CA ALA A 195 17.14 -22.30 -7.04
C ALA A 195 18.26 -21.83 -6.10
N THR A 196 19.50 -22.21 -6.41
CA THR A 196 20.70 -21.74 -5.72
C THR A 196 21.37 -20.60 -6.52
N ASN A 197 22.14 -19.73 -5.86
CA ASN A 197 22.83 -18.59 -6.48
C ASN A 197 21.92 -17.59 -7.22
N VAL A 198 20.71 -17.33 -6.69
CA VAL A 198 19.72 -16.42 -7.30
C VAL A 198 20.20 -14.96 -7.39
N TRP A 199 21.19 -14.55 -6.59
CA TRP A 199 21.68 -13.17 -6.52
C TRP A 199 22.72 -12.86 -7.59
N ASP A 200 23.89 -13.50 -7.47
CA ASP A 200 25.09 -13.22 -8.26
C ASP A 200 25.40 -14.30 -9.33
N GLY A 201 24.52 -15.30 -9.48
CA GLY A 201 24.65 -16.30 -10.53
C GLY A 201 24.59 -15.69 -11.94
N ASP A 202 24.91 -16.48 -12.97
CA ASP A 202 24.69 -16.08 -14.36
C ASP A 202 23.21 -15.68 -14.57
N ARG A 203 22.97 -14.44 -15.03
CA ARG A 203 21.64 -13.82 -15.09
C ARG A 203 20.93 -13.79 -13.73
N GLY A 204 21.68 -13.50 -12.67
CA GLY A 204 21.17 -13.33 -11.31
C GLY A 204 20.37 -12.05 -11.12
N LEU A 205 19.66 -11.95 -10.00
CA LEU A 205 18.76 -10.83 -9.69
C LEU A 205 19.48 -9.49 -9.59
N VAL A 206 20.74 -9.46 -9.15
CA VAL A 206 21.49 -8.18 -9.07
C VAL A 206 21.51 -7.50 -10.44
N GLU A 207 21.80 -8.26 -11.49
CA GLU A 207 21.79 -7.79 -12.87
C GLU A 207 20.36 -7.57 -13.38
N LEU A 208 19.52 -8.61 -13.34
CA LEU A 208 18.19 -8.60 -13.97
C LEU A 208 17.25 -7.54 -13.35
N PHE A 209 17.36 -7.33 -12.04
CA PHE A 209 16.47 -6.44 -11.30
C PHE A 209 17.09 -5.06 -11.08
N SER A 210 18.30 -4.83 -11.61
CA SER A 210 19.06 -3.59 -11.46
C SER A 210 19.22 -3.19 -9.99
N LEU A 211 19.58 -4.15 -9.15
CA LEU A 211 19.75 -3.93 -7.72
C LEU A 211 21.09 -3.21 -7.46
N SER A 212 21.10 -2.31 -6.48
CA SER A 212 22.36 -1.74 -6.00
C SER A 212 23.19 -2.80 -5.29
N ASN A 213 24.51 -2.77 -5.47
CA ASN A 213 25.44 -3.61 -4.71
C ASN A 213 25.89 -2.90 -3.42
N ASP A 214 24.92 -2.39 -2.66
CA ASP A 214 25.14 -1.61 -1.45
C ASP A 214 24.55 -2.34 -0.23
N PRO A 215 25.40 -2.90 0.66
CA PRO A 215 24.95 -3.58 1.87
C PRO A 215 24.17 -2.69 2.84
N GLU A 216 24.30 -1.36 2.79
CA GLU A 216 23.53 -0.45 3.66
C GLU A 216 22.02 -0.52 3.38
N LEU A 217 21.64 -0.90 2.16
CA LEU A 217 20.24 -1.11 1.80
C LEU A 217 19.63 -2.34 2.47
N ALA A 218 20.45 -3.29 2.95
CA ALA A 218 20.07 -4.52 3.66
C ALA A 218 19.63 -4.28 5.12
N THR A 219 18.90 -3.19 5.34
CA THR A 219 18.43 -2.77 6.65
C THR A 219 17.08 -3.42 6.97
N ILE A 220 16.98 -3.98 8.17
CA ILE A 220 15.72 -4.48 8.72
C ILE A 220 14.86 -3.31 9.20
N ARG A 221 13.59 -3.31 8.77
CA ARG A 221 12.58 -2.30 9.11
C ARG A 221 11.36 -2.98 9.74
N ASP A 222 10.58 -2.29 10.56
CA ASP A 222 9.32 -2.85 11.09
C ASP A 222 8.16 -2.76 10.08
N GLY A 223 8.13 -1.71 9.25
CA GLY A 223 7.16 -1.50 8.17
C GLY A 223 5.75 -1.11 8.60
N ILE A 224 5.40 -1.22 9.88
CA ILE A 224 4.08 -0.83 10.41
C ILE A 224 4.07 0.65 10.82
N SER A 225 5.19 1.14 11.38
CA SER A 225 5.37 2.53 11.81
C SER A 225 5.27 3.52 10.66
N THR A 226 5.68 3.09 9.46
CA THR A 226 5.73 3.91 8.23
C THR A 226 4.52 3.74 7.33
N ALA A 227 3.74 2.67 7.50
CA ALA A 227 2.50 2.46 6.77
C ALA A 227 1.44 3.49 7.22
N GLY A 228 0.87 4.19 6.27
CA GLY A 228 -0.20 5.17 6.43
C GLY A 228 -1.38 4.87 5.51
N LEU A 229 -2.39 5.74 5.54
CA LEU A 229 -3.61 5.60 4.75
C LEU A 229 -3.71 6.69 3.68
N ARG A 230 -4.30 6.36 2.54
CA ARG A 230 -4.86 7.38 1.63
C ARG A 230 -6.23 7.77 2.12
N LEU A 231 -6.45 9.04 2.48
CA LEU A 231 -7.68 9.48 3.15
C LEU A 231 -8.70 10.08 2.19
N PHE A 232 -8.23 10.88 1.24
CA PHE A 232 -9.05 11.68 0.35
C PHE A 232 -9.36 10.96 -0.98
N PRO A 233 -10.45 11.30 -1.69
CA PRO A 233 -10.88 10.66 -2.94
C PRO A 233 -10.04 11.10 -4.15
N CYS A 234 -8.72 10.97 -4.05
CA CYS A 234 -7.78 11.31 -5.11
C CYS A 234 -6.57 10.35 -5.07
N ASN A 235 -5.79 10.33 -6.16
CA ASN A 235 -4.60 9.49 -6.20
C ASN A 235 -3.58 9.88 -5.12
N GLY A 236 -2.68 8.95 -4.78
CA GLY A 236 -1.75 9.11 -3.66
C GLY A 236 -0.89 10.38 -3.73
N PHE A 237 -0.48 10.82 -4.91
CA PHE A 237 0.47 11.94 -5.06
C PHE A 237 -0.14 13.32 -4.84
N VAL A 238 -1.46 13.42 -4.73
CA VAL A 238 -2.19 14.71 -4.60
C VAL A 238 -3.04 14.80 -3.33
N GLN A 239 -2.89 13.86 -2.39
CA GLN A 239 -3.59 13.85 -1.10
C GLN A 239 -3.36 15.15 -0.31
N SER A 240 -2.11 15.62 -0.22
CA SER A 240 -1.75 16.86 0.47
C SER A 240 -2.31 18.10 -0.22
N ALA A 241 -2.30 18.12 -1.57
CA ALA A 241 -2.90 19.22 -2.33
C ALA A 241 -4.42 19.27 -2.11
N TYR A 242 -5.10 18.12 -2.17
CA TYR A 242 -6.53 18.02 -1.88
C TYR A 242 -6.86 18.59 -0.50
N MET A 243 -6.16 18.13 0.53
CA MET A 243 -6.34 18.58 1.91
C MET A 243 -6.15 20.09 2.05
N ALA A 244 -5.04 20.62 1.51
CA ALA A 244 -4.73 22.05 1.60
C ALA A 244 -5.74 22.92 0.86
N ILE A 245 -6.23 22.47 -0.31
CA ILE A 245 -7.24 23.20 -1.09
C ILE A 245 -8.58 23.20 -0.37
N ALA A 246 -9.01 22.06 0.17
CA ALA A 246 -10.26 21.96 0.93
C ALA A 246 -10.22 22.88 2.18
N ASP A 247 -9.11 22.89 2.90
CA ASP A 247 -8.89 23.79 4.05
C ASP A 247 -8.90 25.27 3.63
N CYS A 248 -8.27 25.61 2.49
CA CYS A 248 -8.36 26.96 1.94
C CYS A 248 -9.80 27.34 1.58
N ARG A 249 -10.58 26.41 1.01
CA ARG A 249 -11.98 26.66 0.62
C ARG A 249 -12.87 26.94 1.83
N GLU A 250 -12.65 26.25 2.95
CA GLU A 250 -13.37 26.49 4.21
C GLU A 250 -13.03 27.86 4.84
N LYS A 251 -11.79 28.35 4.62
CA LYS A 251 -11.29 29.59 5.23
C LYS A 251 -11.48 30.83 4.36
N LEU A 252 -11.61 30.67 3.04
CA LEU A 252 -11.76 31.77 2.08
C LEU A 252 -13.17 31.84 1.51
N ASP A 253 -13.78 33.02 1.63
CA ASP A 253 -14.99 33.39 0.91
C ASP A 253 -14.66 33.90 -0.52
N GLY A 254 -15.70 34.11 -1.33
CA GLY A 254 -15.59 34.73 -2.65
C GLY A 254 -15.31 33.76 -3.80
N GLU A 255 -15.27 34.31 -5.01
CA GLU A 255 -15.01 33.56 -6.24
C GLU A 255 -13.50 33.33 -6.40
N LEU A 256 -13.12 32.17 -6.93
CA LEU A 256 -11.72 31.86 -7.23
C LEU A 256 -11.21 32.82 -8.32
N LEU A 257 -10.03 33.41 -8.09
CA LEU A 257 -9.34 34.24 -9.07
C LEU A 257 -8.12 33.51 -9.65
N SER A 258 -7.37 32.80 -8.80
CA SER A 258 -6.25 31.97 -9.21
C SER A 258 -5.90 30.94 -8.14
N MET A 259 -5.37 29.80 -8.56
CA MET A 259 -4.81 28.78 -7.68
C MET A 259 -3.52 28.24 -8.28
N ARG A 260 -2.45 28.20 -7.47
CA ARG A 260 -1.19 27.55 -7.82
C ARG A 260 -0.98 26.34 -6.94
N VAL A 261 -0.77 25.17 -7.53
CA VAL A 261 -0.55 23.90 -6.83
C VAL A 261 0.84 23.35 -7.19
N GLY A 262 1.76 23.52 -6.26
CA GLY A 262 3.11 22.95 -6.29
C GLY A 262 3.14 21.50 -5.85
N LEU A 263 3.75 20.64 -6.67
CA LEU A 263 3.96 19.22 -6.42
C LEU A 263 5.42 18.81 -6.69
N THR A 264 5.80 17.60 -6.30
CA THR A 264 7.12 17.03 -6.62
C THR A 264 7.35 17.00 -8.13
N GLN A 265 8.42 17.65 -8.62
CA GLN A 265 8.74 17.78 -10.06
C GLN A 265 8.69 16.44 -10.82
N ALA A 266 9.27 15.39 -10.25
CA ALA A 266 9.35 14.07 -10.90
C ALA A 266 7.98 13.42 -11.13
N MET A 267 6.94 13.85 -10.40
CA MET A 267 5.59 13.28 -10.50
C MET A 267 4.69 13.99 -11.51
N LEU A 268 5.05 15.17 -12.01
CA LEU A 268 4.17 15.91 -12.93
C LEU A 268 3.78 15.16 -14.22
N PRO A 269 4.68 14.45 -14.92
CA PRO A 269 4.30 13.68 -16.12
C PRO A 269 3.29 12.57 -15.83
N PHE A 270 3.07 12.27 -14.56
CA PHE A 270 2.18 11.23 -14.07
C PHE A 270 0.82 11.77 -13.61
N LEU A 271 0.61 13.08 -13.68
CA LEU A 271 -0.53 13.76 -13.05
C LEU A 271 -1.30 14.66 -14.03
N ASP A 272 -1.19 14.43 -15.33
CA ASP A 272 -1.89 15.18 -16.37
C ASP A 272 -3.26 14.56 -16.77
N GLY A 273 -3.56 13.36 -16.28
CA GLY A 273 -4.78 12.61 -16.62
C GLY A 273 -4.79 11.98 -18.01
N SER A 274 -3.71 12.10 -18.80
CA SER A 274 -3.62 11.50 -20.14
C SER A 274 -3.75 9.98 -20.13
N VAL A 275 -3.38 9.37 -19.01
CA VAL A 275 -3.49 7.95 -18.73
C VAL A 275 -4.20 7.78 -17.39
N GLY A 276 -5.26 6.96 -17.35
CA GLY A 276 -6.10 6.77 -16.15
C GLY A 276 -7.15 7.87 -15.89
N GLY A 277 -7.24 8.89 -16.76
CA GLY A 277 -8.29 9.91 -16.74
C GLY A 277 -8.22 10.86 -15.54
N ASP A 278 -9.36 11.48 -15.23
CA ASP A 278 -9.49 12.53 -14.22
C ASP A 278 -8.90 12.20 -12.84
N TYR A 279 -8.97 10.93 -12.41
CA TYR A 279 -8.43 10.50 -11.12
C TYR A 279 -6.91 10.74 -11.03
N TRP A 280 -6.22 10.64 -12.16
CA TRP A 280 -4.79 10.87 -12.33
C TRP A 280 -4.47 12.27 -12.85
N SER A 281 -5.39 13.23 -12.72
CA SER A 281 -5.14 14.63 -13.04
C SER A 281 -5.06 15.45 -11.76
N ALA A 282 -3.89 16.04 -11.47
CA ALA A 282 -3.74 17.00 -10.39
C ALA A 282 -4.63 18.24 -10.61
N HIS A 283 -4.78 18.63 -11.87
CA HIS A 283 -5.62 19.75 -12.28
C HIS A 283 -7.11 19.50 -11.97
N GLN A 284 -7.64 18.33 -12.35
CA GLN A 284 -9.02 17.93 -12.02
C GLN A 284 -9.20 17.74 -10.51
N THR A 285 -8.19 17.21 -9.82
CA THR A 285 -8.24 17.04 -8.36
C THR A 285 -8.36 18.38 -7.66
N ALA A 286 -7.55 19.37 -8.05
CA ALA A 286 -7.58 20.71 -7.48
C ALA A 286 -8.94 21.39 -7.66
N ALA A 287 -9.51 21.32 -8.87
CA ALA A 287 -10.84 21.88 -9.15
C ALA A 287 -11.94 21.20 -8.31
N LYS A 288 -11.90 19.86 -8.20
CA LYS A 288 -12.86 19.09 -7.38
C LYS A 288 -12.75 19.40 -5.89
N ALA A 289 -11.52 19.53 -5.38
CA ALA A 289 -11.26 19.88 -3.98
C ALA A 289 -11.73 21.30 -3.64
N TRP A 290 -11.64 22.23 -4.59
CA TRP A 290 -12.13 23.59 -4.41
C TRP A 290 -13.66 23.69 -4.47
N ASN A 291 -14.26 23.18 -5.55
CA ASN A 291 -15.70 23.16 -5.72
C ASN A 291 -16.13 22.11 -6.74
N GLN A 292 -16.56 20.94 -6.25
CA GLN A 292 -17.03 19.84 -7.09
C GLN A 292 -18.22 20.21 -7.98
N ALA A 293 -19.05 21.19 -7.60
CA ALA A 293 -20.20 21.62 -8.38
C ALA A 293 -19.83 22.55 -9.56
N ASP A 294 -18.62 23.11 -9.57
CA ASP A 294 -18.20 24.12 -10.55
C ASP A 294 -16.78 23.87 -11.10
N ILE A 295 -16.51 22.65 -11.54
CA ILE A 295 -15.19 22.27 -12.04
C ILE A 295 -14.82 23.07 -13.29
N THR A 296 -15.74 23.18 -14.26
CA THR A 296 -15.48 23.76 -15.58
C THR A 296 -14.99 25.22 -15.51
N ASN A 297 -15.59 26.04 -14.65
CA ASN A 297 -15.19 27.45 -14.53
C ASN A 297 -13.90 27.63 -13.73
N ASN A 298 -13.59 26.71 -12.81
CA ASN A 298 -12.40 26.80 -11.98
C ASN A 298 -11.13 26.29 -12.70
N LEU A 299 -11.26 25.32 -13.62
CA LEU A 299 -10.11 24.73 -14.32
C LEU A 299 -9.18 25.78 -14.97
N PRO A 300 -9.65 26.79 -15.73
CA PRO A 300 -8.75 27.78 -16.34
C PRO A 300 -7.96 28.65 -15.34
N LEU A 301 -8.33 28.62 -14.06
CA LEU A 301 -7.74 29.43 -12.98
C LEU A 301 -6.67 28.67 -12.18
N ILE A 302 -6.47 27.39 -12.48
CA ILE A 302 -5.57 26.51 -11.72
C ILE A 302 -4.30 26.27 -12.51
N GLU A 303 -3.16 26.49 -11.87
CA GLU A 303 -1.84 26.17 -12.40
C GLU A 303 -1.22 25.03 -11.58
N ILE A 304 -0.82 23.95 -12.25
CA ILE A 304 -0.05 22.86 -11.64
C ILE A 304 1.42 23.05 -11.98
N VAL A 305 2.26 23.10 -10.96
CA VAL A 305 3.69 23.42 -11.09
C VAL A 305 4.56 22.45 -10.30
N GLY A 306 5.77 22.26 -10.77
CA GLY A 306 6.73 21.35 -10.17
C GLY A 306 7.74 22.11 -9.33
N GLY A 307 8.14 21.54 -8.22
CA GLY A 307 9.11 22.13 -7.32
C GLY A 307 9.92 21.09 -6.54
N ASP A 308 10.83 21.60 -5.73
CA ASP A 308 11.57 20.83 -4.72
C ASP A 308 10.67 20.59 -3.50
N ILE A 309 9.68 19.73 -3.69
CA ILE A 309 8.66 19.39 -2.70
C ILE A 309 8.80 17.89 -2.39
N PRO A 310 8.87 17.50 -1.09
CA PRO A 310 8.94 16.10 -0.70
C PRO A 310 7.83 15.26 -1.34
N LEU A 311 8.12 13.99 -1.64
CA LEU A 311 7.13 13.09 -2.21
C LEU A 311 5.91 12.96 -1.29
N GLY A 312 4.72 13.24 -1.82
CA GLY A 312 3.48 13.27 -1.05
C GLY A 312 3.21 14.59 -0.34
N GLY A 313 4.12 15.58 -0.40
CA GLY A 313 3.88 16.95 0.03
C GLY A 313 3.18 17.81 -1.03
N ALA A 314 2.82 19.04 -0.67
CA ALA A 314 2.25 20.02 -1.59
C ALA A 314 2.47 21.46 -1.10
N GLU A 315 2.51 22.40 -2.04
CA GLU A 315 2.41 23.84 -1.77
C GLU A 315 1.18 24.36 -2.51
N VAL A 316 0.26 25.02 -1.82
CA VAL A 316 -0.98 25.52 -2.40
C VAL A 316 -1.11 27.01 -2.09
N GLU A 317 -1.32 27.81 -3.13
CA GLU A 317 -1.61 29.24 -3.03
C GLU A 317 -2.94 29.50 -3.72
N VAL A 318 -3.90 30.06 -2.98
CA VAL A 318 -5.26 30.33 -3.45
C VAL A 318 -5.57 31.80 -3.27
N LYS A 319 -6.08 32.41 -4.32
CA LYS A 319 -6.59 33.79 -4.31
C LYS A 319 -8.04 33.82 -4.73
N THR A 320 -8.87 34.47 -3.93
CA THR A 320 -10.28 34.73 -4.21
C THR A 320 -10.55 36.23 -4.25
N THR A 321 -11.79 36.61 -4.58
CA THR A 321 -12.25 38.00 -4.46
C THR A 321 -12.24 38.53 -3.02
N ALA A 322 -12.20 37.66 -2.00
CA ALA A 322 -12.20 38.05 -0.59
C ALA A 322 -10.82 38.03 0.06
N GLY A 323 -9.84 37.30 -0.48
CA GLY A 323 -8.51 37.21 0.12
C GLY A 323 -7.59 36.20 -0.55
N GLU A 324 -6.47 35.92 0.11
CA GLU A 324 -5.43 35.00 -0.37
C GLU A 324 -4.86 34.19 0.80
N ILE A 325 -4.64 32.90 0.58
CA ILE A 325 -4.00 31.99 1.54
C ILE A 325 -2.94 31.18 0.82
N LYS A 326 -1.81 30.97 1.50
CA LYS A 326 -0.75 30.06 1.10
C LYS A 326 -0.51 29.01 2.19
N THR A 327 -0.51 27.74 1.79
CA THR A 327 -0.37 26.57 2.66
C THR A 327 0.73 25.67 2.12
N VAL A 328 1.60 25.17 3.01
CA VAL A 328 2.66 24.21 2.68
C VAL A 328 2.48 22.97 3.55
N ILE A 329 2.48 21.81 2.91
CA ILE A 329 2.38 20.49 3.55
C ILE A 329 3.64 19.70 3.20
N ASP A 330 4.46 19.42 4.20
CA ASP A 330 5.72 18.68 4.07
C ASP A 330 5.54 17.16 4.25
N ARG A 331 4.52 16.76 5.02
CA ARG A 331 4.18 15.37 5.29
C ARG A 331 2.78 15.04 4.81
N ALA A 332 2.67 13.96 4.05
CA ALA A 332 1.40 13.46 3.57
C ALA A 332 0.41 13.16 4.73
N PRO A 333 -0.88 13.48 4.56
CA PRO A 333 -1.91 13.07 5.50
C PRO A 333 -2.03 11.54 5.54
N GLY A 334 -2.59 11.01 6.62
CA GLY A 334 -2.74 9.55 6.80
C GLY A 334 -1.51 8.89 7.41
N SER A 335 -0.52 9.65 7.85
CA SER A 335 0.68 9.13 8.52
C SER A 335 0.56 9.17 10.04
N ASN A 336 -0.19 10.13 10.59
CA ASN A 336 -0.47 10.26 12.02
C ASN A 336 -1.85 9.69 12.36
N LEU A 337 -1.96 8.36 12.31
CA LEU A 337 -3.21 7.60 12.43
C LEU A 337 -4.05 7.89 13.69
N PHE A 338 -3.47 8.51 14.72
CA PHE A 338 -4.13 8.78 15.99
C PHE A 338 -4.33 10.28 16.28
N ALA A 339 -3.91 11.17 15.38
CA ALA A 339 -4.31 12.57 15.46
C ALA A 339 -5.82 12.70 15.26
N GLU A 340 -6.45 13.62 15.99
CA GLU A 340 -7.91 13.70 16.03
C GLU A 340 -8.53 14.04 14.66
N ASN A 341 -7.90 14.94 13.91
CA ASN A 341 -8.27 15.25 12.54
C ASN A 341 -8.13 14.04 11.61
N GLU A 342 -7.04 13.27 11.71
CA GLU A 342 -6.84 12.09 10.85
C GLU A 342 -7.81 10.94 11.18
N LYS A 343 -8.18 10.77 12.45
CA LYS A 343 -9.25 9.83 12.83
C LYS A 343 -10.57 10.21 12.16
N GLN A 344 -10.92 11.49 12.19
CA GLN A 344 -12.15 11.98 11.58
C GLN A 344 -12.15 11.76 10.05
N TRP A 345 -11.06 12.12 9.37
CA TRP A 345 -10.91 11.85 7.94
C TRP A 345 -10.94 10.36 7.59
N ARG A 346 -10.38 9.50 8.45
CA ARG A 346 -10.47 8.04 8.27
C ARG A 346 -11.91 7.55 8.37
N ILE A 347 -12.68 8.02 9.35
CA ILE A 347 -14.09 7.68 9.50
C ILE A 347 -14.87 8.12 8.25
N GLU A 348 -14.65 9.34 7.77
CA GLU A 348 -15.26 9.87 6.55
C GLU A 348 -14.90 9.05 5.31
N LYS A 349 -13.62 8.66 5.16
CA LYS A 349 -13.16 7.75 4.11
C LYS A 349 -13.94 6.44 4.15
N HIS A 350 -13.98 5.78 5.31
CA HIS A 350 -14.60 4.46 5.43
C HIS A 350 -16.10 4.50 5.17
N GLN A 351 -16.77 5.52 5.69
CA GLN A 351 -18.20 5.75 5.44
C GLN A 351 -18.48 6.07 3.97
N ARG A 352 -17.63 6.86 3.30
CA ARG A 352 -17.75 7.14 1.87
C ARG A 352 -17.61 5.89 1.01
N LEU A 353 -16.73 4.95 1.41
CA LEU A 353 -16.45 3.74 0.63
C LEU A 353 -17.54 2.67 0.78
N ILE A 354 -18.02 2.42 2.01
CA ILE A 354 -18.93 1.28 2.27
C ILE A 354 -20.12 1.61 3.19
N GLY A 355 -20.27 2.86 3.60
CA GLY A 355 -21.32 3.29 4.53
C GLY A 355 -21.00 3.02 5.99
N GLN A 356 -21.73 3.70 6.89
CA GLN A 356 -21.48 3.68 8.33
C GLN A 356 -21.60 2.27 8.94
N ALA A 357 -22.66 1.53 8.63
CA ALA A 357 -22.90 0.22 9.21
C ALA A 357 -21.81 -0.80 8.83
N GLU A 358 -21.43 -0.87 7.54
CA GLU A 358 -20.39 -1.80 7.10
C GLU A 358 -19.00 -1.37 7.59
N SER A 359 -18.73 -0.06 7.72
CA SER A 359 -17.46 0.44 8.28
C SER A 359 -17.25 0.03 9.74
N ALA A 360 -18.27 0.17 10.59
CA ALA A 360 -18.22 -0.28 11.97
C ALA A 360 -18.07 -1.81 12.09
N GLN A 361 -18.67 -2.55 11.15
CA GLN A 361 -18.51 -4.00 11.07
C GLN A 361 -17.09 -4.40 10.68
N ALA A 362 -16.45 -3.69 9.74
CA ALA A 362 -15.06 -3.93 9.35
C ALA A 362 -14.09 -3.71 10.52
N GLU A 363 -14.27 -2.62 11.29
CA GLU A 363 -13.46 -2.33 12.49
C GLU A 363 -13.59 -3.44 13.53
N LYS A 364 -14.83 -3.88 13.80
CA LYS A 364 -15.07 -5.01 14.71
C LYS A 364 -14.37 -6.29 14.24
N PHE A 365 -14.44 -6.62 12.96
CA PHE A 365 -13.73 -7.78 12.43
C PHE A 365 -12.21 -7.66 12.56
N ALA A 366 -11.65 -6.46 12.34
CA ALA A 366 -10.22 -6.23 12.52
C ALA A 366 -9.78 -6.48 13.97
N GLN A 367 -10.51 -5.93 14.94
CA GLN A 367 -10.28 -6.15 16.37
C GLN A 367 -10.35 -7.64 16.74
N GLU A 368 -11.41 -8.33 16.31
CA GLU A 368 -11.60 -9.76 16.60
C GLU A 368 -10.52 -10.63 15.93
N LEU A 369 -10.07 -10.29 14.72
CA LEU A 369 -8.99 -11.01 14.03
C LEU A 369 -7.66 -10.88 14.77
N LEU A 370 -7.29 -9.66 15.16
CA LEU A 370 -6.03 -9.41 15.88
C LEU A 370 -6.05 -10.00 17.30
N ALA A 371 -7.23 -10.17 17.89
CA ALA A 371 -7.43 -10.89 19.15
C ALA A 371 -7.49 -12.42 19.00
N GLY A 372 -7.53 -12.96 17.77
CA GLY A 372 -7.67 -14.40 17.51
C GLY A 372 -9.07 -14.97 17.85
N GLN A 373 -10.10 -14.13 17.84
CA GLN A 373 -11.47 -14.44 18.27
C GLN A 373 -12.52 -14.30 17.16
N CYS A 374 -12.10 -13.94 15.94
CA CYS A 374 -13.00 -13.64 14.83
C CYS A 374 -13.84 -14.84 14.38
N ASN A 375 -15.14 -14.62 14.15
CA ASN A 375 -15.99 -15.55 13.42
C ASN A 375 -15.62 -15.53 11.91
N LEU A 376 -14.80 -16.49 11.49
CA LEU A 376 -14.27 -16.56 10.12
C LEU A 376 -15.36 -16.76 9.05
N ALA A 377 -16.47 -17.43 9.36
CA ALA A 377 -17.57 -17.59 8.41
C ALA A 377 -18.28 -16.25 8.14
N ALA A 378 -18.53 -15.49 9.21
CA ALA A 378 -19.12 -14.15 9.11
C ALA A 378 -18.19 -13.17 8.37
N LEU A 379 -16.88 -13.19 8.70
CA LEU A 379 -15.88 -12.39 8.01
C LEU A 379 -15.81 -12.74 6.53
N LYS A 380 -15.75 -14.04 6.19
CA LYS A 380 -15.72 -14.48 4.79
C LYS A 380 -16.94 -13.97 4.03
N SER A 381 -18.13 -14.03 4.62
CA SER A 381 -19.35 -13.47 4.01
C SER A 381 -19.30 -11.94 3.85
N PHE A 382 -18.60 -11.23 4.73
CA PHE A 382 -18.45 -9.79 4.65
C PHE A 382 -17.54 -9.37 3.48
N ILE A 383 -16.46 -10.11 3.23
CA ILE A 383 -15.46 -9.76 2.21
C ILE A 383 -15.61 -10.48 0.86
N SER A 384 -16.61 -11.36 0.72
CA SER A 384 -16.92 -12.10 -0.54
C SER A 384 -18.05 -11.47 -1.34
#